data_AF-A0A1T5B914-F1
#
_entry.id   AF-A0A1T5B914-F1
#
_cell.length_a   1.000
_cell.length_b   1.000
_cell.length_c   1.000
_cell.angle_alpha   90.00
_cell.angle_beta   90.00
_cell.angle_gamma   90.00
#
_symmetry.space_group_name_H-M   'P 1'
#
loop_
_entity.id
_entity.type
_entity.pdbx_description
1 polymer ?
#
loop_
_entity_poly.entity_id
_entity_poly.type
_entity_poly.pdbx_seq_one_letter_code
_entity_poly.pdbx_strand_id
1 'polypeptide(L)'
;MNREQATRLQAQYARRAGPIGLTVEELDFEHFPAKNGFPGIPVKAWIRFPNCAELVDGEVYAWTAKAAEVTWKDGPVTYRTWVWSSAVTRREEMMTRNLGERVERDSSSE
;
A
#
# COMPACT_ATOMS: atom_id res chain seq x y z
N MET A 1 -16.03 3.83 -27.03
CA MET A 1 -15.37 4.21 -25.76
C MET A 1 -14.06 3.45 -25.69
N ASN A 2 -12.92 4.13 -25.55
CA ASN A 2 -11.61 3.47 -25.52
C ASN A 2 -11.43 2.75 -24.16
N ARG A 3 -10.86 1.55 -24.18
CA ARG A 3 -10.67 0.69 -22.99
C ARG A 3 -9.89 1.40 -21.88
N GLU A 4 -8.89 2.20 -22.25
CA GLU A 4 -8.12 3.01 -21.29
C GLU A 4 -8.94 4.12 -20.63
N GLN A 5 -9.84 4.76 -21.39
CA GLN A 5 -10.71 5.81 -20.86
C GLN A 5 -11.70 5.22 -19.85
N ALA A 6 -12.24 4.03 -20.13
CA ALA A 6 -13.12 3.31 -19.21
C ALA A 6 -12.39 2.93 -17.91
N THR A 7 -11.16 2.43 -18.00
CA THR A 7 -10.34 2.10 -16.82
C THR A 7 -10.06 3.33 -15.96
N ARG A 8 -9.70 4.48 -16.57
CA ARG A 8 -9.47 5.72 -15.84
C ARG A 8 -10.74 6.23 -15.15
N LEU A 9 -11.88 6.15 -15.84
CA LEU A 9 -13.17 6.58 -15.29
C LEU A 9 -13.59 5.69 -14.11
N GLN A 10 -13.41 4.38 -14.24
CA GLN A 10 -13.73 3.43 -13.18
C GLN A 10 -12.84 3.59 -11.96
N ALA A 11 -11.53 3.83 -12.14
CA ALA A 11 -10.62 4.20 -11.06
C ALA A 11 -11.09 5.49 -10.37
N GLN A 12 -11.46 6.51 -11.15
CA GLN A 12 -11.95 7.79 -10.61
C GLN A 12 -13.25 7.65 -9.80
N TYR A 13 -14.20 6.82 -10.25
CA TYR A 13 -15.42 6.55 -9.48
C TYR A 13 -15.18 5.67 -8.25
N ALA A 14 -14.28 4.69 -8.34
CA ALA A 14 -13.91 3.87 -7.20
C ALA A 14 -13.24 4.71 -6.09
N ARG A 15 -12.47 5.75 -6.44
CA ARG A 15 -11.90 6.72 -5.49
C ARG A 15 -12.91 7.64 -4.82
N ARG A 16 -14.07 7.88 -5.44
CA ARG A 16 -15.18 8.59 -4.79
C ARG A 16 -15.83 7.74 -3.69
N ALA A 17 -15.73 6.42 -3.81
CA ALA A 17 -16.02 5.53 -2.70
C ALA A 17 -14.80 5.48 -1.75
N GLY A 18 -15.05 5.37 -0.45
CA GLY A 18 -13.97 5.26 0.52
C GLY A 18 -13.15 3.98 0.34
N PRO A 19 -11.90 3.96 0.83
CA PRO A 19 -11.11 2.74 0.86
C PRO A 19 -11.81 1.68 1.74
N ILE A 20 -11.70 0.43 1.33
CA ILE A 20 -12.14 -0.73 2.10
C ILE A 20 -10.95 -1.21 2.93
N GLY A 21 -11.02 -0.94 4.23
CA GLY A 21 -10.04 -1.43 5.22
C GLY A 21 -10.47 -2.73 5.86
N LEU A 22 -9.56 -3.31 6.63
CA LEU A 22 -9.86 -4.41 7.52
C LEU A 22 -10.86 -4.00 8.61
N THR A 23 -11.78 -4.90 8.95
CA THR A 23 -12.71 -4.69 10.06
C THR A 23 -12.03 -4.89 11.42
N VAL A 24 -12.70 -4.54 12.51
CA VAL A 24 -12.17 -4.74 13.87
C VAL A 24 -11.99 -6.23 14.17
N GLU A 25 -12.92 -7.06 13.70
CA GLU A 25 -12.88 -8.52 13.83
C GLU A 25 -11.72 -9.10 13.03
N GLU A 26 -11.48 -8.60 11.82
CA GLU A 26 -10.33 -9.00 11.02
C GLU A 26 -9.01 -8.54 11.64
N LEU A 27 -8.98 -7.40 12.33
CA LEU A 27 -7.78 -6.89 13.00
C LEU A 27 -7.44 -7.65 14.27
N ASP A 28 -8.47 -8.01 15.06
CA ASP A 28 -8.35 -8.84 16.25
C ASP A 28 -7.27 -8.31 17.22
N PHE A 29 -7.45 -7.08 17.68
CA PHE A 29 -6.49 -6.39 18.55
C PHE A 29 -6.27 -7.06 19.91
N GLU A 30 -7.18 -7.94 20.33
CA GLU A 30 -7.04 -8.75 21.54
C GLU A 30 -5.87 -9.72 21.42
N HIS A 31 -5.78 -10.43 20.29
CA HIS A 31 -4.69 -11.38 20.03
C HIS A 31 -3.49 -10.74 19.31
N PHE A 32 -3.72 -9.67 18.55
CA PHE A 32 -2.70 -8.97 17.78
C PHE A 32 -2.64 -7.48 18.16
N PRO A 33 -2.09 -7.15 19.35
CA PRO A 33 -2.05 -5.78 19.83
C PRO A 33 -1.27 -4.86 18.87
N ALA A 34 -1.81 -3.66 18.67
CA ALA A 34 -1.19 -2.65 17.82
C ALA A 34 0.06 -2.05 18.49
N LYS A 35 1.10 -1.87 17.69
CA LYS A 35 2.31 -1.12 17.99
C LYS A 35 2.28 0.16 17.18
N ASN A 36 2.83 1.23 17.73
CA ASN A 36 2.92 2.53 17.06
C ASN A 36 4.38 2.98 16.99
N GLY A 37 4.72 3.80 15.99
CA GLY A 37 6.07 4.32 15.80
C GLY A 37 6.09 5.69 15.13
N PHE A 38 7.12 6.48 15.47
CA PHE A 38 7.44 7.74 14.84
C PHE A 38 8.97 7.85 14.63
N PRO A 39 9.46 8.36 13.49
CA PRO A 39 8.71 8.89 12.35
C PRO A 39 7.94 7.80 11.57
N GLY A 40 6.98 8.22 10.73
CA GLY A 40 6.20 7.30 9.90
C GLY A 40 7.10 6.51 8.96
N ILE A 41 6.85 5.21 8.82
CA ILE A 41 7.64 4.31 7.97
C ILE A 41 7.17 4.47 6.51
N PRO A 42 8.02 4.92 5.57
CA PRO A 42 7.61 5.08 4.17
C PRO A 42 7.37 3.73 3.48
N VAL A 43 6.21 3.58 2.85
CA VAL A 43 5.77 2.33 2.21
C VAL A 43 5.13 2.56 0.84
N LYS A 44 5.07 1.49 0.05
CA LYS A 44 4.03 1.31 -0.97
C LYS A 44 3.01 0.30 -0.47
N ALA A 45 1.72 0.58 -0.66
CA ALA A 45 0.65 -0.29 -0.18
C ALA A 45 -0.45 -0.48 -1.21
N TRP A 46 -0.95 -1.70 -1.35
CA TRP A 46 -2.16 -1.97 -2.13
C TRP A 46 -3.41 -1.64 -1.31
N ILE A 47 -4.20 -0.67 -1.78
CA ILE A 47 -5.45 -0.24 -1.17
C ILE A 47 -6.62 -0.73 -2.01
N ARG A 48 -7.63 -1.30 -1.35
CA ARG A 48 -8.86 -1.76 -1.99
C ARG A 48 -9.93 -0.66 -1.96
N PHE A 49 -10.66 -0.56 -3.07
CA PHE A 49 -11.88 0.21 -3.23
C PHE A 49 -12.97 -0.73 -3.76
N PRO A 50 -14.26 -0.37 -3.71
CA PRO A 50 -15.35 -1.28 -4.12
C PRO A 50 -15.16 -1.93 -5.50
N ASN A 51 -14.56 -1.22 -6.46
CA ASN A 51 -14.44 -1.67 -7.84
C ASN A 51 -13.00 -1.77 -8.37
N CYS A 52 -11.98 -1.46 -7.56
CA CYS A 52 -10.57 -1.52 -7.99
C CYS A 52 -9.61 -1.70 -6.82
N ALA A 53 -8.33 -1.88 -7.15
CA ALA A 53 -7.22 -1.81 -6.20
C ALA A 53 -6.15 -0.86 -6.75
N GLU A 54 -5.56 -0.05 -5.89
CA GLU A 54 -4.52 0.90 -6.28
C GLU A 54 -3.28 0.74 -5.40
N LEU A 55 -2.11 0.83 -6.02
CA LEU A 55 -0.84 0.88 -5.31
C LEU A 55 -0.54 2.34 -4.96
N VAL A 56 -0.56 2.66 -3.67
CA VAL A 56 -0.33 4.03 -3.17
C VAL A 56 1.03 4.16 -2.52
N ASP A 57 1.54 5.38 -2.55
CA ASP A 57 2.68 5.82 -1.76
C ASP A 57 2.17 6.41 -0.44
N GLY A 58 2.64 5.89 0.68
CA GLY A 58 2.14 6.29 1.99
C GLY A 58 3.13 6.05 3.13
N GLU A 59 2.64 6.21 4.34
CA GLU A 59 3.38 6.06 5.59
C GLU A 59 2.61 5.18 6.56
N VAL A 60 3.32 4.34 7.30
CA VAL A 60 2.76 3.52 8.38
C VAL A 60 3.20 4.08 9.73
N TYR A 61 2.23 4.33 10.59
CA TYR A 61 2.43 4.81 11.96
C TYR A 61 2.03 3.77 13.01
N ALA A 62 1.12 2.86 12.66
CA ALA A 62 0.62 1.80 13.52
C ALA A 62 0.59 0.46 12.78
N TRP A 63 0.93 -0.63 13.47
CA TRP A 63 0.91 -1.98 12.91
C TRP A 63 0.68 -3.04 13.98
N THR A 64 0.11 -4.16 13.57
CA THR A 64 0.06 -5.40 14.35
C THR A 64 1.04 -6.41 13.76
N ALA A 65 1.04 -7.65 14.25
CA ALA A 65 1.81 -8.72 13.61
C ALA A 65 1.30 -9.08 12.20
N LYS A 66 0.04 -8.76 11.87
CA LYS A 66 -0.63 -9.18 10.63
C LYS A 66 -1.13 -8.03 9.74
N ALA A 67 -1.20 -6.81 10.26
CA ALA A 67 -1.79 -5.68 9.56
C ALA A 67 -1.01 -4.38 9.81
N ALA A 68 -1.20 -3.39 8.95
CA ALA A 68 -0.63 -2.06 9.10
C ALA A 68 -1.65 -0.97 8.76
N GLU A 69 -1.63 0.12 9.51
CA GLU A 69 -2.39 1.33 9.22
C GLU A 69 -1.61 2.19 8.25
N VAL A 70 -2.09 2.27 7.01
CA VAL A 70 -1.47 3.06 5.95
C VAL A 70 -2.16 4.42 5.91
N THR A 71 -1.36 5.48 6.00
CA THR A 71 -1.79 6.86 5.76
C THR A 71 -1.21 7.34 4.43
N TRP A 72 -2.04 7.93 3.57
CA TRP A 72 -1.60 8.51 2.30
C TRP A 72 -2.40 9.75 1.96
N LYS A 73 -1.88 10.56 1.04
CA LYS A 73 -2.55 11.75 0.53
C LYS A 73 -3.04 11.50 -0.89
N ASP A 74 -4.27 11.90 -1.17
CA ASP A 74 -4.81 12.02 -2.52
C ASP A 74 -5.41 13.41 -2.69
N GLY A 75 -4.72 14.25 -3.45
CA GLY A 75 -5.00 15.68 -3.54
C GLY A 75 -5.00 16.36 -2.16
N PRO A 76 -6.07 17.08 -1.77
CA PRO A 76 -6.16 17.74 -0.47
C PRO A 76 -6.56 16.80 0.68
N VAL A 77 -6.95 15.55 0.38
CA VAL A 77 -7.51 14.63 1.37
C VAL A 77 -6.42 13.68 1.86
N THR A 78 -6.35 13.53 3.18
CA THR A 78 -5.53 12.48 3.81
C THR A 78 -6.44 11.31 4.15
N TYR A 79 -6.09 10.14 3.62
CA TYR A 79 -6.80 8.90 3.89
C TYR A 79 -5.99 8.03 4.84
N ARG A 80 -6.70 7.17 5.57
CA ARG A 80 -6.10 6.20 6.46
C ARG A 80 -6.93 4.93 6.47
N THR A 81 -6.27 3.79 6.35
CA THR A 81 -6.95 2.50 6.42
C THR A 81 -6.01 1.39 6.86
N TRP A 82 -6.57 0.35 7.47
CA TRP A 82 -5.83 -0.86 7.80
C TRP A 82 -5.84 -1.83 6.63
N VAL A 83 -4.68 -2.40 6.34
CA VAL A 83 -4.51 -3.45 5.33
C VAL A 83 -3.67 -4.60 5.89
N TRP A 84 -3.77 -5.78 5.28
CA TRP A 84 -2.88 -6.89 5.59
C TRP A 84 -1.42 -6.49 5.40
N SER A 85 -0.53 -6.95 6.27
CA SER A 85 0.90 -6.62 6.21
C SER A 85 1.53 -7.06 4.88
N SER A 86 1.05 -8.15 4.30
CA SER A 86 1.45 -8.65 2.97
C SER A 86 1.08 -7.72 1.81
N ALA A 87 0.15 -6.78 2.01
CA ALA A 87 -0.20 -5.76 1.02
C ALA A 87 0.73 -4.54 1.07
N VAL A 88 1.66 -4.50 2.03
CA VAL A 88 2.55 -3.37 2.30
C VAL A 88 3.99 -3.77 2.01
N THR A 89 4.71 -2.93 1.30
CA THR A 89 6.14 -3.07 1.05
C THR A 89 6.86 -1.82 1.51
N ARG A 90 7.92 -1.96 2.32
CA ARG A 90 8.76 -0.81 2.70
C ARG A 90 9.44 -0.24 1.48
N ARG A 91 9.52 1.08 1.37
CA ARG A 91 10.15 1.73 0.22
C ARG A 91 11.64 1.35 0.06
N GLU A 92 12.36 1.24 1.17
CA GLU A 92 13.77 0.83 1.15
C GLU A 92 13.96 -0.56 0.52
N GLU A 93 13.11 -1.53 0.89
CA GLU A 93 13.16 -2.88 0.31
C GLU A 93 12.93 -2.87 -1.20
N MET A 94 12.09 -1.97 -1.72
CA MET A 94 11.90 -1.83 -3.16
C MET A 94 13.14 -1.29 -3.85
N MET A 95 13.85 -0.32 -3.25
CA MET A 95 15.08 0.22 -3.82
C MET A 95 16.16 -0.86 -3.91
N THR A 96 16.31 -1.68 -2.87
CA THR A 96 17.29 -2.79 -2.86
C THR A 96 16.97 -3.85 -3.92
N ARG A 97 15.70 -4.23 -4.10
CA ARG A 97 15.28 -5.21 -5.13
C ARG A 97 15.62 -4.75 -6.55
N ASN A 98 15.40 -3.48 -6.87
CA ASN A 98 15.67 -2.95 -8.20
C ASN A 98 17.18 -2.79 -8.50
N LEU A 99 18.01 -2.63 -7.45
CA LEU A 99 19.43 -2.41 -7.63
C LEU A 99 20.23 -3.72 -7.78
N GLY A 100 19.79 -4.81 -7.14
CA GLY A 100 20.48 -6.11 -7.20
C GLY A 100 20.33 -6.87 -8.52
N GLU A 101 19.23 -6.68 -9.24
CA GLU A 101 18.94 -7.42 -10.49
C GLU A 101 19.74 -6.93 -11.71
N ARG A 102 20.31 -5.71 -11.62
CA ARG A 102 21.03 -5.06 -12.74
C ARG A 102 22.53 -5.34 -12.79
N VAL A 103 23.10 -6.03 -11.80
CA VAL A 103 24.56 -6.19 -11.68
C VAL A 103 25.07 -7.54 -12.23
N GLU A 104 24.21 -8.56 -12.33
CA GLU A 104 24.66 -9.89 -12.81
C GLU A 104 24.65 -10.07 -14.33
N ARG A 105 23.96 -9.20 -15.08
CA ARG A 105 23.78 -9.42 -16.54
C ARG A 105 24.94 -8.92 -17.41
N ASP A 106 25.85 -8.11 -16.87
CA ASP A 106 26.98 -7.52 -17.62
C ASP A 106 28.36 -8.10 -17.26
N SER A 107 28.47 -9.08 -16.35
CA SER A 107 29.77 -9.66 -15.95
C SER A 107 30.12 -10.99 -16.64
N SER A 108 29.48 -11.33 -17.76
CA SER A 108 29.83 -12.50 -18.56
C SER A 108 29.69 -12.20 -20.04
N SER A 109 30.59 -11.38 -20.55
CA SER A 109 31.04 -11.40 -21.94
C SER A 109 32.48 -10.89 -21.97
N GLU A 110 33.33 -11.71 -22.59
CA GLU A 110 34.79 -11.60 -22.80
C GLU A 110 35.70 -12.14 -21.69
#